data_AF-A0A2T2WRQ6-F1
#
_entry.id   AF-A0A2T2WRQ6-F1
#
_cell.length_a   1.000
_cell.length_b   1.000
_cell.length_c   1.000
_cell.angle_alpha   90.00
_cell.angle_beta   90.00
_cell.angle_gamma   90.00
#
_symmetry.space_group_name_H-M   'P 1'
#
loop_
_entity.id
_entity.type
_entity.pdbx_description
1 polymer ?
#
loop_
_entity_poly.entity_id
_entity_poly.type
_entity_poly.pdbx_seq_one_letter_code
_entity_poly.pdbx_strand_id
1 'polypeptide(L)'
;MKWTIWSKQELTEYVRMMFIEEFSSAGFTIKEEGKQLHLWESNGTHWNLFIRSSRRRNYPFIQKKQTASSPRWLMALAHFHSSQEDPDKFLFPDHAWNGAVYPLKSRDYEEGRSQPEWGIDLSARSYGELQPYRWEQVVRNNGIFYWP
;
A
#
# COMPACT_ATOMS: atom_id res chain seq x y z
N MET A 1 21.94 8.19 -0.84
CA MET A 1 21.37 6.84 -0.62
C MET A 1 20.99 6.23 -1.97
N LYS A 2 21.02 4.91 -2.15
CA LYS A 2 20.84 4.27 -3.47
C LYS A 2 19.51 4.62 -4.15
N TRP A 3 18.43 4.76 -3.38
CA TRP A 3 17.09 5.02 -3.90
C TRP A 3 16.87 6.44 -4.46
N THR A 4 17.77 7.40 -4.17
CA THR A 4 17.64 8.78 -4.69
C THR A 4 17.95 8.89 -6.18
N ILE A 5 18.72 7.95 -6.73
CA ILE A 5 19.12 7.91 -8.15
C ILE A 5 18.32 6.88 -8.98
N TRP A 6 17.59 5.97 -8.33
CA TRP A 6 16.78 4.98 -9.03
C TRP A 6 15.68 5.62 -9.88
N SER A 7 15.38 5.01 -11.01
CA SER A 7 14.18 5.24 -11.80
C SER A 7 12.93 4.85 -11.01
N LYS A 8 11.76 5.29 -11.49
CA LYS A 8 10.48 4.87 -10.90
C LYS A 8 10.29 3.36 -10.97
N GLN A 9 10.75 2.72 -12.04
CA GLN A 9 10.61 1.28 -12.25
C GLN A 9 11.49 0.50 -11.27
N GLU A 10 12.76 0.87 -11.13
CA GLU A 10 13.67 0.24 -10.17
C GLU A 10 13.16 0.37 -8.74
N LEU A 11 12.67 1.55 -8.34
CA LEU A 11 12.10 1.74 -7.01
C LEU A 11 10.83 0.89 -6.80
N THR A 12 9.99 0.78 -7.82
CA THR A 12 8.78 -0.05 -7.75
C THR A 12 9.13 -1.52 -7.61
N GLU A 13 10.11 -2.00 -8.36
CA GLU A 13 10.55 -3.39 -8.31
C GLU A 13 11.21 -3.74 -6.97
N TYR A 14 12.06 -2.85 -6.46
CA TYR A 14 12.66 -3.01 -5.13
C TYR A 14 11.60 -3.13 -4.03
N VAL A 15 10.64 -2.20 -4.00
CA VAL A 15 9.55 -2.22 -3.01
C VAL A 15 8.66 -3.45 -3.18
N ARG A 16 8.47 -3.92 -4.42
CA ARG A 16 7.73 -5.14 -4.72
C ARG A 16 8.39 -6.35 -4.08
N MET A 17 9.69 -6.55 -4.32
CA MET A 17 10.45 -7.66 -3.74
C MET A 17 10.50 -7.58 -2.21
N MET A 18 10.74 -6.38 -1.66
CA MET A 18 10.74 -6.13 -0.22
C MET A 18 9.42 -6.59 0.44
N PHE A 19 8.26 -6.17 -0.07
CA PHE A 19 6.98 -6.60 0.52
C PHE A 19 6.73 -8.10 0.36
N ILE A 20 7.12 -8.73 -0.75
CA ILE A 20 6.97 -10.19 -0.91
C ILE A 20 7.76 -10.94 0.17
N GLU A 21 9.02 -10.56 0.36
CA GLU A 21 9.89 -11.16 1.37
C GLU A 21 9.33 -10.94 2.78
N GLU A 22 8.86 -9.73 3.07
CA GLU A 22 8.29 -9.39 4.38
C GLU A 22 6.97 -10.12 4.66
N PHE A 23 6.05 -10.20 3.70
CA PHE A 23 4.82 -10.98 3.86
C PHE A 23 5.12 -12.46 4.04
N SER A 24 6.03 -13.02 3.22
CA SER A 24 6.42 -14.43 3.33
C SER A 24 7.05 -14.72 4.70
N SER A 25 7.94 -13.84 5.16
CA SER A 25 8.60 -13.95 6.47
C SER A 25 7.61 -13.81 7.65
N ALA A 26 6.56 -13.00 7.48
CA ALA A 26 5.50 -12.85 8.47
C ALA A 26 4.49 -14.02 8.48
N GLY A 27 4.62 -15.00 7.59
CA GLY A 27 3.80 -16.21 7.56
C GLY A 27 2.61 -16.16 6.62
N PHE A 28 2.54 -15.18 5.71
CA PHE A 28 1.51 -15.12 4.67
C PHE A 28 1.94 -15.94 3.46
N THR A 29 0.96 -16.53 2.76
CA THR A 29 1.22 -17.10 1.44
C THR A 29 1.02 -16.02 0.39
N ILE A 30 2.01 -15.78 -0.47
CA ILE A 30 1.90 -14.82 -1.57
C ILE A 30 2.15 -15.53 -2.90
N LYS A 31 1.33 -15.23 -3.91
CA LYS A 31 1.46 -15.74 -5.27
C LYS A 31 1.32 -14.62 -6.29
N GLU A 32 1.99 -14.79 -7.42
CA GLU A 32 1.93 -13.86 -8.54
C GLU A 32 1.14 -14.46 -9.70
N GLU A 33 0.23 -13.67 -10.26
CA GLU A 33 -0.47 -14.01 -11.51
C GLU A 33 -0.32 -12.85 -12.49
N GLY A 34 0.64 -12.98 -13.40
CA GLY A 34 1.05 -11.89 -14.27
C GLY A 34 1.59 -10.69 -13.48
N LYS A 35 0.82 -9.59 -13.44
CA LYS A 35 1.17 -8.38 -12.66
C LYS A 35 0.43 -8.29 -11.32
N GLN A 36 -0.53 -9.17 -11.08
CA GLN A 36 -1.34 -9.17 -9.87
C GLN A 36 -0.64 -9.99 -8.78
N LEU A 37 -0.69 -9.49 -7.55
CA LEU A 37 -0.28 -10.23 -6.36
C LEU A 37 -1.52 -10.67 -5.60
N HIS A 38 -1.51 -11.93 -5.19
CA HIS A 38 -2.53 -12.53 -4.36
C HIS A 38 -1.89 -12.97 -3.05
N LEU A 39 -2.54 -12.64 -1.95
CA LEU A 39 -2.05 -12.90 -0.61
C LEU A 39 -3.12 -13.65 0.18
N TRP A 40 -2.68 -14.64 0.95
CA TRP A 40 -3.53 -15.40 1.86
C TRP A 40 -3.01 -15.31 3.29
N GLU A 41 -3.93 -15.02 4.20
CA GLU A 41 -3.74 -15.21 5.64
C GLU A 41 -3.70 -16.70 5.98
N SER A 42 -3.13 -17.05 7.13
CA SER A 42 -3.05 -18.42 7.63
C SER A 42 -4.43 -19.06 7.87
N ASN A 43 -5.46 -18.24 8.08
CA ASN A 43 -6.86 -18.67 8.20
C ASN A 43 -7.57 -18.87 6.84
N GLY A 44 -6.88 -18.67 5.72
CA GLY A 44 -7.41 -18.83 4.36
C GLY A 44 -8.04 -17.58 3.75
N THR A 45 -8.11 -16.46 4.48
CA THR A 45 -8.62 -15.18 3.93
C THR A 45 -7.73 -14.72 2.78
N HIS A 46 -8.35 -14.39 1.64
CA HIS A 46 -7.69 -13.98 0.41
C HIS A 46 -7.79 -12.48 0.17
N TRP A 47 -6.70 -11.90 -0.33
CA TRP A 47 -6.55 -10.48 -0.65
C TRP A 47 -5.86 -10.28 -1.99
N ASN A 48 -6.35 -9.31 -2.76
CA ASN A 48 -5.61 -8.76 -3.90
C ASN A 48 -4.69 -7.64 -3.43
N LEU A 49 -3.38 -7.79 -3.65
CA LEU A 49 -2.38 -6.86 -3.14
C LEU A 49 -1.92 -5.89 -4.23
N PHE A 50 -2.00 -4.60 -3.94
CA PHE A 50 -1.47 -3.52 -4.77
C PHE A 50 -0.29 -2.86 -4.09
N ILE A 51 0.87 -2.91 -4.74
CA ILE A 51 2.10 -2.31 -4.21
C ILE A 51 2.29 -0.90 -4.76
N ARG A 52 2.66 0.04 -3.89
CA ARG A 52 3.01 1.41 -4.23
C ARG A 52 4.32 1.81 -3.56
N SER A 53 5.11 2.58 -4.29
CA SER A 53 6.27 3.28 -3.76
C SER A 53 6.06 4.78 -3.89
N SER A 54 6.53 5.54 -2.91
CA SER A 54 6.53 6.99 -2.95
C SER A 54 7.86 7.54 -2.46
N ARG A 55 8.35 8.59 -3.12
CA ARG A 55 9.48 9.38 -2.68
C ARG A 55 9.11 10.85 -2.83
N ARG A 56 9.62 11.72 -1.96
CA ARG A 56 9.28 13.15 -1.96
C ARG A 56 7.75 13.35 -1.83
N ARG A 57 7.17 14.37 -2.47
CA ARG A 57 5.73 14.70 -2.38
C ARG A 57 4.85 13.94 -3.38
N ASN A 58 5.23 12.71 -3.77
CA ASN A 58 4.42 11.93 -4.70
C ASN A 58 3.15 11.43 -4.01
N TYR A 59 2.00 11.62 -4.67
CA TYR A 59 0.68 11.17 -4.24
C TYR A 59 0.44 9.73 -4.70
N PRO A 60 0.47 8.73 -3.79
CA PRO A 60 0.17 7.34 -4.14
C PRO A 60 -1.33 7.15 -4.31
N PHE A 61 -1.73 6.38 -5.32
CA PHE A 61 -3.14 6.03 -5.54
C PHE A 61 -3.32 4.70 -6.28
N ILE A 62 -4.51 4.12 -6.17
CA ILE A 62 -5.03 3.03 -7.01
C ILE A 62 -6.27 3.54 -7.75
N GLN A 63 -6.38 3.27 -9.05
CA GLN A 63 -7.60 3.61 -9.77
C GLN A 63 -8.73 2.67 -9.35
N LYS A 64 -9.94 3.16 -9.11
CA LYS A 64 -11.07 2.33 -8.65
C LYS A 64 -11.40 1.18 -9.60
N LYS A 65 -11.15 1.36 -10.90
CA LYS A 65 -11.30 0.30 -11.92
C LYS A 65 -10.39 -0.93 -11.66
N GLN A 66 -9.24 -0.74 -11.02
CA GLN A 66 -8.31 -1.83 -10.69
C GLN A 66 -8.86 -2.70 -9.54
N THR A 67 -9.66 -2.11 -8.66
CA THR A 67 -10.25 -2.79 -7.49
C THR A 67 -11.68 -3.27 -7.77
N ALA A 68 -12.29 -2.86 -8.89
CA ALA A 68 -13.70 -3.10 -9.18
C ALA A 68 -14.10 -4.60 -9.20
N SER A 69 -13.18 -5.49 -9.59
CA SER A 69 -13.42 -6.94 -9.60
C SER A 69 -13.03 -7.64 -8.30
N SER A 70 -12.55 -6.91 -7.29
CA SER A 70 -11.91 -7.46 -6.11
C SER A 70 -12.65 -7.01 -4.85
N PRO A 71 -13.46 -7.88 -4.22
CA PRO A 71 -14.21 -7.50 -3.02
C PRO A 71 -13.31 -7.29 -1.79
N ARG A 72 -12.08 -7.79 -1.82
CA ARG A 72 -11.05 -7.60 -0.81
C ARG A 72 -9.71 -7.27 -1.47
N TRP A 73 -9.15 -6.13 -1.10
CA TRP A 73 -7.87 -5.69 -1.62
C TRP A 73 -7.09 -4.92 -0.57
N LEU A 74 -5.77 -4.90 -0.74
CA LEU A 74 -4.82 -4.19 0.12
C LEU A 74 -3.99 -3.23 -0.72
N MET A 75 -3.65 -2.07 -0.16
CA MET A 75 -2.55 -1.25 -0.64
C MET A 75 -1.37 -1.36 0.32
N ALA A 76 -0.25 -1.91 -0.15
CA ALA A 76 1.03 -1.82 0.55
C ALA A 76 1.83 -0.63 0.01
N LEU A 77 2.27 0.27 0.88
CA LEU A 77 2.98 1.49 0.54
C LEU A 77 4.33 1.55 1.25
N ALA A 78 5.40 1.76 0.48
CA ALA A 78 6.70 2.17 1.00
C ALA A 78 6.97 3.64 0.67
N HIS A 79 7.19 4.47 1.68
CA HIS A 79 7.46 5.89 1.54
C HIS A 79 8.89 6.24 1.96
N PHE A 80 9.66 6.76 1.02
CA PHE A 80 11.08 7.08 1.20
C PHE A 80 11.28 8.55 1.56
N HIS A 81 11.89 8.78 2.72
CA HIS A 81 12.31 10.09 3.20
C HIS A 81 13.79 10.34 2.93
N SER A 82 14.17 11.56 2.51
CA SER A 82 15.58 11.91 2.21
C SER A 82 16.55 11.79 3.38
N SER A 83 16.04 11.72 4.61
CA SER A 83 16.81 11.64 5.84
C SER A 83 16.94 10.22 6.41
N GLN A 84 16.32 9.20 5.79
CA GLN A 84 16.27 7.84 6.33
C GLN A 84 16.73 6.80 5.30
N GLU A 85 17.43 5.78 5.78
CA GLU A 85 17.91 4.66 4.94
C GLU A 85 16.76 3.75 4.53
N ASP A 86 15.89 3.41 5.48
CA ASP A 86 14.72 2.55 5.26
C ASP A 86 13.45 3.37 5.02
N PRO A 87 12.53 2.87 4.17
CA PRO A 87 11.25 3.52 3.94
C PRO A 87 10.29 3.27 5.11
N ASP A 88 9.42 4.25 5.32
CA ASP A 88 8.22 4.07 6.11
C ASP A 88 7.25 3.14 5.38
N LYS A 89 6.83 2.06 6.04
CA LYS A 89 5.93 1.05 5.45
C LYS A 89 4.54 1.09 6.06
N PHE A 90 3.54 0.98 5.19
CA PHE A 90 2.14 0.99 5.56
C PHE A 90 1.37 -0.08 4.79
N LEU A 91 0.28 -0.55 5.39
CA LEU A 91 -0.66 -1.46 4.77
C LEU A 91 -2.09 -1.00 5.06
N PHE A 92 -2.86 -0.77 3.99
CA PHE A 92 -4.23 -0.25 4.07
C PHE A 92 -5.20 -1.30 3.52
N PRO A 93 -6.22 -1.71 4.29
CA PRO A 93 -7.30 -2.53 3.77
C PRO A 93 -8.32 -1.70 3.00
N ASP A 94 -9.09 -2.34 2.13
CA ASP A 94 -10.13 -1.72 1.29
C ASP A 94 -11.09 -0.83 2.09
N HIS A 95 -11.50 -1.28 3.28
CA HIS A 95 -12.44 -0.56 4.15
C HIS A 95 -11.85 0.69 4.81
N ALA A 96 -10.53 0.93 4.73
CA ALA A 96 -9.90 2.13 5.30
C ALA A 96 -10.39 3.42 4.63
N TRP A 97 -10.87 3.35 3.38
CA TRP A 97 -11.44 4.49 2.66
C TRP A 97 -12.93 4.74 2.95
N ASN A 98 -13.57 3.98 3.85
CA ASN A 98 -14.99 4.13 4.18
C ASN A 98 -15.27 5.17 5.29
N GLY A 99 -14.25 5.61 6.05
CA GLY A 99 -14.38 6.54 7.20
C GLY A 99 -14.11 8.02 6.87
N ALA A 100 -14.06 8.89 7.88
CA ALA A 100 -13.67 10.30 7.70
C ALA A 100 -12.23 10.39 7.15
N VAL A 101 -12.16 10.72 5.86
CA VAL A 101 -11.18 10.27 4.87
C VAL A 101 -9.89 11.12 4.81
N TYR A 102 -9.47 11.74 5.90
CA TYR A 102 -8.13 12.37 5.96
C TYR A 102 -7.22 11.48 6.79
N PRO A 103 -6.16 10.91 6.20
CA PRO A 103 -5.52 11.27 4.92
C PRO A 103 -5.89 10.42 3.69
N LEU A 104 -6.77 9.44 3.84
CA LEU A 104 -7.15 8.48 2.80
C LEU A 104 -8.25 9.03 1.88
N LYS A 105 -7.95 9.43 0.65
CA LYS A 105 -8.93 10.10 -0.23
C LYS A 105 -9.64 9.12 -1.16
N SER A 106 -10.97 9.07 -1.11
CA SER A 106 -11.81 8.47 -2.16
C SER A 106 -12.26 9.58 -3.11
N ARG A 107 -11.80 9.56 -4.36
CA ARG A 107 -12.15 10.58 -5.36
C ARG A 107 -12.90 9.95 -6.52
N ASP A 108 -14.09 10.46 -6.79
CA ASP A 108 -14.98 9.96 -7.85
C ASP A 108 -14.97 10.81 -9.12
N TYR A 109 -14.40 12.02 -9.10
CA TYR A 109 -14.29 12.98 -10.20
C TYR A 109 -15.47 12.95 -11.19
N GLU A 110 -16.46 13.83 -11.01
CA GLU A 110 -17.67 13.85 -11.84
C GLU A 110 -17.40 14.37 -13.28
N GLU A 111 -16.45 15.30 -13.44
CA GLU A 111 -16.12 15.89 -14.74
C GLU A 111 -14.59 16.11 -14.88
N GLY A 112 -13.95 15.47 -15.87
CA GLY A 112 -12.53 15.65 -16.17
C GLY A 112 -11.84 14.47 -16.86
N ARG A 113 -10.56 14.63 -17.21
CA ARG A 113 -9.72 13.56 -17.81
C ARG A 113 -9.28 12.50 -16.80
N SER A 114 -9.37 12.78 -15.50
CA SER A 114 -8.84 11.92 -14.45
C SER A 114 -9.83 10.83 -14.08
N GLN A 115 -9.33 9.61 -13.93
CA GLN A 115 -10.13 8.46 -13.51
C GLN A 115 -10.33 8.45 -11.99
N PRO A 116 -11.45 7.91 -11.48
CA PRO A 116 -11.68 7.72 -10.05
C PRO A 116 -10.55 6.94 -9.36
N GLU A 117 -10.22 7.32 -8.12
CA GLU A 117 -9.08 6.76 -7.40
C GLU A 117 -9.25 6.69 -5.87
N TRP A 118 -8.50 5.75 -5.29
CA TRP A 118 -8.19 5.63 -3.86
C TRP A 118 -6.79 6.18 -3.64
N GLY A 119 -6.65 7.34 -3.02
CA GLY A 119 -5.37 8.02 -2.83
C GLY A 119 -4.99 8.24 -1.37
N ILE A 120 -3.74 8.61 -1.14
CA ILE A 120 -3.18 8.85 0.20
C ILE A 120 -2.46 10.19 0.25
N ASP A 121 -2.85 11.04 1.19
CA ASP A 121 -2.14 12.29 1.44
C ASP A 121 -0.94 12.09 2.37
N LEU A 122 0.25 12.12 1.81
CA LEU A 122 1.52 11.99 2.55
C LEU A 122 2.09 13.33 3.04
N SER A 123 1.29 14.41 3.10
CA SER A 123 1.75 15.68 3.64
C SER A 123 2.14 15.55 5.12
N ALA A 124 3.07 16.39 5.59
CA ALA A 124 3.49 16.39 6.99
C ALA A 124 2.33 16.60 7.98
N ARG A 125 1.29 17.34 7.58
CA ARG A 125 0.09 17.59 8.39
C ARG A 125 -0.75 16.33 8.59
N SER A 126 -0.79 15.44 7.61
CA SER A 126 -1.56 14.18 7.66
C SER A 126 -0.77 13.01 8.19
N TYR A 127 0.56 13.08 8.17
CA TYR A 127 1.39 11.89 8.25
C TYR A 127 1.22 11.11 9.58
N GLY A 128 0.96 11.83 10.68
CA GLY A 128 0.67 11.23 11.98
C GLY A 128 -0.61 10.39 11.99
N GLU A 129 -1.60 10.71 11.16
CA GLU A 129 -2.87 9.97 11.07
C GLU A 129 -2.70 8.61 10.35
N LEU A 130 -1.54 8.38 9.71
CA LEU A 130 -1.22 7.09 9.08
C LEU A 130 -0.68 6.05 10.08
N GLN A 131 -0.39 6.45 11.33
CA GLN A 131 0.21 5.59 12.34
C GLN A 131 -0.55 4.27 12.57
N PRO A 132 -1.90 4.23 12.59
CA PRO A 132 -2.63 2.97 12.75
C PRO A 132 -2.40 1.96 11.62
N TYR A 133 -2.00 2.41 10.43
CA TYR A 133 -1.76 1.56 9.25
C TYR A 133 -0.29 1.21 9.05
N ARG A 134 0.57 1.57 10.00
CA ARG A 134 1.98 1.21 9.99
C ARG A 134 2.14 -0.30 9.93
N TRP A 135 3.10 -0.78 9.14
CA TRP A 135 3.35 -2.20 8.94
C TRP A 135 3.41 -2.99 10.26
N GLU A 136 4.17 -2.49 11.22
CA GLU A 136 4.37 -3.10 12.53
C GLU A 136 3.12 -3.11 13.44
N GLN A 137 2.12 -2.27 13.15
CA GLN A 137 0.86 -2.26 13.87
C GLN A 137 -0.11 -3.33 13.33
N VAL A 138 -0.05 -3.58 12.01
CA VAL A 138 -1.03 -4.41 11.31
C VAL A 138 -0.53 -5.81 10.95
N VAL A 139 0.78 -6.02 10.85
CA VAL A 139 1.40 -7.30 10.48
C VAL A 139 2.18 -7.87 11.66
N ARG A 140 1.89 -9.14 11.99
CA ARG A 140 2.65 -9.93 12.97
C ARG A 140 3.14 -11.23 12.33
N ASN A 141 4.10 -11.88 12.98
CA ASN A 141 4.71 -13.13 12.50
C ASN A 141 3.82 -14.37 12.76
N ASN A 142 2.59 -14.32 12.31
CA ASN A 142 1.62 -15.41 12.38
C ASN A 142 0.68 -15.50 11.16
N GLY A 143 0.97 -14.74 10.10
CA GLY A 143 0.20 -14.75 8.85
C GLY A 143 -1.23 -14.21 8.98
N ILE A 144 -1.49 -13.31 9.93
CA ILE A 144 -2.81 -12.71 10.17
C ILE A 144 -2.66 -11.19 10.27
N PHE A 145 -3.65 -10.46 9.74
CA PHE A 145 -3.70 -9.00 9.86
C PHE A 145 -4.46 -8.52 11.11
N TYR A 146 -4.03 -7.38 11.64
CA TYR A 146 -4.65 -6.71 12.78
C TYR A 146 -5.02 -5.29 12.36
N TRP A 147 -6.28 -5.09 11.98
CA TRP A 147 -6.76 -3.78 11.55
C TRP A 147 -7.18 -2.93 12.76
N PRO A 148 -6.99 -1.60 12.69
CA PRO A 148 -7.50 -0.66 13.69
C PRO A 148 -9.03 -0.57 13.71
#